data_AF-A0A9X2YTP1-F1
#
_entry.id   AF-A0A9X2YTP1-F1
#
_cell.length_a   1.000
_cell.length_b   1.000
_cell.length_c   1.000
_cell.angle_alpha   90.00
_cell.angle_beta   90.00
_cell.angle_gamma   90.00
#
_symmetry.space_group_name_H-M   'P 1'
#
loop_
_entity.id
_entity.type
_entity.pdbx_description
1 polymer ?
#
loop_
_entity_poly.entity_id
_entity_poly.type
_entity_poly.pdbx_seq_one_letter_code
_entity_poly.pdbx_strand_id
1 'polypeptide(L)'
;MHITLISLNDWGFNDHIAITLKQNGHNVHHIDFSKFEYKYPTYLHKGYNFILKSFFRKNLKTMYFGKKITENLEEIGTIQDVILVIKGDFIDPKSVQNLKKYGKKTIAYFNDNTKRCPKITHVIPHFDEVFSFEREDCKKYNLKFATNWIYNHSISSNKFEYKVFNIISKDKRVSILSRIANNLELNNISYNIFVYDKNCKKKTSTIEYINKHIPLSEVTEYINRSQVLLDVNRKGQKGLTFRVFESIGLQKKLITTNSDIINYDFYNPNNILVIDEKKPNIPPSFFETEYEKIPDAIFRKYTLEGWIENVVHNSTPII
;
A
#
# COMPACT_ATOMS: atom_id res chain seq x y z
N MET A 1 3.36 -0.65 -25.53
CA MET A 1 3.60 0.67 -24.94
C MET A 1 4.96 0.70 -24.26
N HIS A 2 5.63 1.85 -24.28
CA HIS A 2 6.74 2.18 -23.40
C HIS A 2 6.16 2.78 -22.11
N ILE A 3 6.41 2.14 -20.97
CA ILE A 3 5.86 2.57 -19.68
C ILE A 3 7.02 2.75 -18.70
N THR A 4 7.09 3.91 -18.06
CA THR A 4 7.96 4.08 -16.90
C THR A 4 7.14 4.01 -15.62
N LEU A 5 7.47 3.06 -14.75
CA LEU A 5 7.02 3.03 -13.36
C LEU A 5 8.03 3.77 -12.50
N ILE A 6 7.58 4.81 -11.80
CA ILE A 6 8.37 5.54 -10.80
C ILE A 6 7.74 5.26 -9.45
N SER A 7 8.45 4.61 -8.53
CA SER A 7 7.85 4.19 -7.26
C SER A 7 8.82 4.26 -6.09
N LEU A 8 8.29 4.52 -4.90
CA LEU A 8 8.98 4.29 -3.64
C LEU A 8 8.66 2.86 -3.16
N ASN A 9 9.56 1.90 -3.37
CA ASN A 9 9.30 0.49 -3.09
C ASN A 9 9.82 0.00 -1.73
N ASP A 10 9.30 0.55 -0.63
CA ASP A 10 9.75 0.21 0.72
C ASP A 10 9.42 -1.25 1.14
N TRP A 11 8.45 -1.90 0.50
CA TRP A 11 7.88 -3.19 0.94
C TRP A 11 7.74 -4.27 -0.16
N GLY A 12 8.21 -4.00 -1.38
CA GLY A 12 8.18 -4.96 -2.50
C GLY A 12 6.87 -5.00 -3.32
N PHE A 13 5.76 -4.43 -2.83
CA PHE A 13 4.47 -4.51 -3.54
C PHE A 13 4.50 -3.86 -4.95
N ASN A 14 5.29 -2.80 -5.14
CA ASN A 14 5.32 -2.08 -6.42
C ASN A 14 6.09 -2.83 -7.51
N ASP A 15 7.00 -3.74 -7.14
CA ASP A 15 7.74 -4.56 -8.11
C ASP A 15 6.78 -5.42 -8.94
N HIS A 16 5.71 -5.91 -8.32
CA HIS A 16 4.70 -6.70 -9.01
C HIS A 16 4.06 -5.92 -10.17
N ILE A 17 3.83 -4.60 -10.03
CA ILE A 17 3.29 -3.77 -11.12
C ILE A 17 4.19 -3.87 -12.36
N ALA A 18 5.50 -3.69 -12.18
CA ALA A 18 6.45 -3.76 -13.29
C ALA A 18 6.52 -5.17 -13.90
N ILE A 19 6.45 -6.22 -13.07
CA ILE A 19 6.44 -7.61 -13.52
C ILE A 19 5.21 -7.88 -14.38
N THR A 20 4.00 -7.54 -13.91
CA THR A 20 2.75 -7.78 -14.63
C THR A 20 2.65 -6.95 -15.91
N LEU A 21 3.10 -5.68 -15.91
CA LEU A 21 3.14 -4.88 -17.13
C LEU A 21 4.06 -5.50 -18.20
N LYS A 22 5.22 -6.07 -17.80
CA LYS A 22 6.12 -6.80 -18.71
C LYS A 22 5.49 -8.08 -19.24
N GLN A 23 4.82 -8.84 -18.37
CA GLN A 23 4.08 -10.05 -18.75
C GLN A 23 2.95 -9.76 -19.75
N ASN A 24 2.34 -8.58 -19.66
CA ASN A 24 1.36 -8.07 -20.62
C ASN A 24 1.98 -7.53 -21.93
N GLY A 25 3.28 -7.75 -22.16
CA GLY A 25 3.98 -7.39 -23.40
C GLY A 25 4.36 -5.91 -23.53
N HIS A 26 4.36 -5.14 -22.44
CA HIS A 26 4.83 -3.76 -22.45
C HIS A 26 6.35 -3.67 -22.27
N ASN A 27 6.96 -2.63 -22.85
CA ASN A 27 8.33 -2.26 -22.55
C ASN A 27 8.32 -1.40 -21.28
N VAL A 28 8.89 -1.91 -20.19
CA VAL A 28 8.76 -1.29 -18.86
C VAL A 28 10.13 -0.91 -18.29
N HIS A 29 10.30 0.37 -17.99
CA HIS A 29 11.39 0.88 -17.17
C HIS A 29 10.89 1.12 -15.75
N HIS A 30 11.60 0.61 -14.75
CA HIS A 30 11.23 0.78 -13.34
C HIS A 30 12.29 1.60 -12.61
N ILE A 31 11.92 2.82 -12.22
CA ILE A 31 12.72 3.73 -11.41
C ILE A 31 12.27 3.60 -9.95
N ASP A 32 12.95 2.75 -9.20
CA ASP A 32 12.74 2.62 -7.76
C ASP A 32 13.60 3.62 -7.00
N PHE A 33 13.01 4.77 -6.69
CA PHE A 33 13.72 5.86 -6.02
C PHE A 33 13.90 5.66 -4.51
N SER A 34 13.43 4.53 -3.95
CA SER A 34 13.79 4.12 -2.58
C SER A 34 15.29 3.80 -2.47
N LYS A 35 15.91 3.37 -3.58
CA LYS A 35 17.33 3.03 -3.70
C LYS A 35 18.24 4.28 -3.76
N PHE A 36 17.67 5.47 -3.90
CA PHE A 36 18.45 6.70 -3.99
C PHE A 36 18.91 7.17 -2.60
N GLU A 37 20.22 7.26 -2.40
CA GLU A 37 20.79 7.78 -1.15
C GLU A 37 20.98 9.30 -1.20
N TYR A 38 20.18 10.02 -0.40
CA TYR A 38 20.43 11.45 -0.15
C TYR A 38 21.15 11.66 1.17
N LYS A 39 22.33 12.30 1.11
CA LYS A 39 23.08 12.78 2.28
C LYS A 39 23.23 14.29 2.16
N TYR A 40 23.01 15.01 3.26
CA TYR A 40 23.25 16.46 3.28
C TYR A 40 24.75 16.71 3.12
N PRO A 41 25.18 17.58 2.18
CA PRO A 41 26.59 17.88 1.99
C PRO A 41 27.25 18.44 3.26
N THR A 42 26.53 19.31 4.00
CA THR A 42 27.04 19.91 5.25
C THR A 42 25.91 20.13 6.26
N TYR A 43 26.25 20.44 7.52
CA TYR A 43 25.26 20.82 8.55
C TYR A 43 24.49 22.10 8.20
N LEU A 44 25.11 23.05 7.50
CA LEU A 44 24.44 24.25 6.99
C LEU A 44 23.27 23.90 6.05
N HIS A 45 23.42 22.85 5.24
CA HIS A 45 22.35 22.38 4.36
C HIS A 45 21.16 21.79 5.15
N LYS A 46 21.37 21.28 6.38
CA LYS A 46 20.25 20.89 7.26
C LYS A 46 19.45 22.11 7.71
N GLY A 47 20.14 23.18 8.11
CA GLY A 47 19.53 24.46 8.49
C GLY A 47 18.81 25.13 7.31
N TYR A 48 19.47 25.18 6.14
CA TYR A 48 18.86 25.68 4.91
C TYR A 48 17.61 24.86 4.51
N ASN A 49 17.66 23.54 4.61
CA ASN A 49 16.49 22.71 4.33
C ASN A 49 15.35 22.94 5.33
N PHE A 50 15.65 23.30 6.59
CA PHE A 50 14.64 23.70 7.55
C PHE A 50 13.93 24.98 7.10
N ILE A 51 14.68 26.01 6.71
CA ILE A 51 14.13 27.26 6.15
C ILE A 51 13.28 26.97 4.90
N LEU A 52 13.79 26.15 3.97
CA LEU A 52 13.07 25.76 2.76
C LEU A 52 11.72 25.10 3.06
N LYS A 53 11.67 24.21 4.05
CA LYS A 53 10.43 23.53 4.45
C LYS A 53 9.44 24.50 5.09
N SER A 54 9.93 25.37 5.98
CA SER A 54 9.09 26.27 6.78
C SER A 54 8.50 27.40 5.94
N PHE A 55 9.26 27.98 5.01
CA PHE A 55 8.86 29.20 4.30
C PHE A 55 8.53 28.98 2.82
N PHE A 56 9.13 27.97 2.18
CA PHE A 56 9.05 27.80 0.73
C PHE A 56 8.38 26.49 0.29
N ARG A 57 7.93 25.65 1.23
CA ARG A 57 7.38 24.31 0.99
C ARG A 57 8.31 23.41 0.13
N LYS A 58 9.62 23.69 0.16
CA LYS A 58 10.65 22.95 -0.59
C LYS A 58 11.39 21.99 0.34
N ASN A 59 11.93 20.92 -0.24
CA ASN A 59 12.75 19.96 0.50
C ASN A 59 13.89 19.46 -0.39
N LEU A 60 15.13 19.63 0.06
CA LEU A 60 16.30 19.23 -0.70
C LEU A 60 16.31 17.75 -1.07
N LYS A 61 15.79 16.88 -0.19
CA LYS A 61 15.69 15.43 -0.48
C LYS A 61 14.72 15.13 -1.62
N THR A 62 13.57 15.80 -1.66
CA THR A 62 12.57 15.57 -2.71
C THR A 62 13.03 16.16 -4.04
N MET A 63 13.76 17.28 -4.00
CA MET A 63 14.43 17.87 -5.17
C MET A 63 15.52 16.96 -5.72
N TYR A 64 16.32 16.35 -4.84
CA TYR A 64 17.33 15.37 -5.24
C TYR A 64 16.71 14.14 -5.91
N PHE A 65 15.63 13.59 -5.35
CA PHE A 65 14.90 12.50 -5.97
C PHE A 65 14.36 12.88 -7.34
N GLY A 66 13.72 14.05 -7.46
CA GLY A 66 13.25 14.56 -8.74
C GLY A 66 14.36 14.69 -9.79
N LYS A 67 15.54 15.18 -9.39
CA LYS A 67 16.72 15.25 -10.26
C LYS A 67 17.15 13.86 -10.73
N LYS A 68 17.31 12.89 -9.82
CA LYS A 68 17.73 11.52 -10.16
C LYS A 68 16.74 10.80 -11.06
N ILE A 69 15.44 10.98 -10.82
CA ILE A 69 14.38 10.46 -11.69
C ILE A 69 14.51 11.07 -13.10
N THR A 70 14.77 12.38 -13.20
CA THR A 70 14.94 13.08 -14.48
C THR A 70 16.16 12.56 -15.23
N GLU A 71 17.31 12.41 -14.56
CA GLU A 71 18.53 11.81 -15.14
C GLU A 71 18.24 10.40 -15.71
N ASN A 72 17.48 9.56 -14.98
CA ASN A 72 17.09 8.23 -15.47
C ASN A 72 16.18 8.30 -16.72
N LEU A 73 15.24 9.24 -16.77
CA LEU A 73 14.35 9.42 -17.93
C LEU A 73 15.12 9.93 -19.16
N GLU A 74 16.13 10.77 -18.97
CA GLU A 74 17.04 11.23 -20.02
C GLU A 74 17.88 10.07 -20.57
N GLU A 75 18.40 9.21 -19.70
CA GLU A 75 19.17 8.01 -20.08
C GLU A 75 18.35 7.00 -20.88
N ILE A 76 17.05 6.85 -20.59
CA ILE A 76 16.14 6.00 -21.38
C ILE A 76 16.01 6.52 -22.82
N GLY A 77 16.14 7.84 -23.03
CA GLY A 77 16.18 8.48 -24.35
C GLY A 77 14.92 8.35 -25.20
N THR A 78 13.87 7.70 -24.69
CA THR A 78 12.62 7.42 -25.41
C THR A 78 11.44 8.05 -24.67
N ILE A 79 10.54 8.71 -25.40
CA ILE A 79 9.29 9.22 -24.83
C ILE A 79 8.41 8.04 -24.43
N GLN A 80 7.95 8.06 -23.19
CA GLN A 80 7.07 7.03 -22.63
C GLN A 80 5.63 7.28 -23.08
N ASP A 81 4.88 6.22 -23.36
CA ASP A 81 3.44 6.32 -23.55
C ASP A 81 2.75 6.67 -22.23
N VAL A 82 3.19 6.05 -21.13
CA VAL A 82 2.69 6.33 -19.78
C VAL A 82 3.86 6.41 -18.78
N ILE A 83 3.85 7.44 -17.94
CA ILE A 83 4.63 7.49 -16.71
C ILE A 83 3.68 7.32 -15.53
N LEU A 84 3.78 6.18 -14.85
CA LEU A 84 3.00 5.87 -13.65
C LEU A 84 3.85 6.15 -12.41
N VAL A 85 3.34 7.01 -11.52
CA VAL A 85 4.03 7.41 -10.29
C VAL A 85 3.28 6.92 -9.06
N ILE A 86 3.94 6.08 -8.26
CA ILE A 86 3.46 5.66 -6.94
C ILE A 86 4.21 6.45 -5.87
N LYS A 87 3.48 7.09 -4.93
CA LYS A 87 4.05 7.99 -3.90
C LYS A 87 4.74 9.25 -4.47
N GLY A 88 4.10 9.91 -5.43
CA GLY A 88 4.59 11.17 -6.00
C GLY A 88 4.82 12.29 -4.99
N ASP A 89 4.24 12.21 -3.78
CA ASP A 89 4.39 13.17 -2.68
C ASP A 89 5.79 13.20 -2.04
N PHE A 90 6.67 12.27 -2.44
CA PHE A 90 8.10 12.25 -2.11
C PHE A 90 8.98 12.93 -3.17
N ILE A 91 8.40 13.42 -4.25
CA ILE A 91 9.06 14.16 -5.33
C ILE A 91 8.61 15.62 -5.22
N ASP A 92 9.50 16.57 -5.51
CA ASP A 92 9.07 17.97 -5.48
C ASP A 92 8.12 18.29 -6.66
N PRO A 93 7.16 19.22 -6.46
CA PRO A 93 6.15 19.53 -7.48
C PRO A 93 6.70 19.94 -8.84
N LYS A 94 7.84 20.66 -8.87
CA LYS A 94 8.46 21.10 -10.13
C LYS A 94 9.01 19.90 -10.91
N SER A 95 9.65 18.96 -10.22
CA SER A 95 10.12 17.73 -10.86
C SER A 95 8.97 16.84 -11.33
N VAL A 96 7.87 16.75 -10.57
CA VAL A 96 6.66 16.06 -11.04
C VAL A 96 6.12 16.69 -12.33
N GLN A 97 6.01 18.02 -12.37
CA GLN A 97 5.56 18.73 -13.57
C GLN A 97 6.48 18.47 -14.78
N ASN A 98 7.79 18.34 -14.55
CA ASN A 98 8.76 18.06 -15.61
C ASN A 98 8.60 16.65 -16.22
N LEU A 99 7.96 15.70 -15.53
CA LEU A 99 7.71 14.36 -16.07
C LEU A 99 6.92 14.40 -17.38
N LYS A 100 6.05 15.41 -17.56
CA LYS A 100 5.28 15.61 -18.80
C LYS A 100 6.15 15.83 -20.05
N LYS A 101 7.44 16.14 -19.90
CA LYS A 101 8.39 16.24 -21.02
C LYS A 101 8.85 14.88 -21.53
N TYR A 102 8.74 13.84 -20.70
CA TYR A 102 9.27 12.50 -20.98
C TYR A 102 8.16 11.47 -21.21
N GLY A 103 6.89 11.84 -21.03
CA GLY A 103 5.75 10.95 -21.19
C GLY A 103 4.57 11.64 -21.86
N LYS A 104 3.87 10.91 -22.74
CA LYS A 104 2.61 11.36 -23.36
C LYS A 104 1.50 11.50 -22.33
N LYS A 105 1.54 10.68 -21.29
CA LYS A 105 0.61 10.70 -20.16
C LYS A 105 1.31 10.46 -18.84
N THR A 106 0.98 11.25 -17.84
CA THR A 106 1.46 11.12 -16.45
C THR A 106 0.31 10.76 -15.52
N ILE A 107 0.45 9.64 -14.81
CA ILE A 107 -0.56 9.11 -13.89
C ILE A 107 0.05 9.01 -12.50
N ALA A 108 -0.67 9.43 -11.48
CA ALA A 108 -0.31 9.16 -10.09
C ALA A 108 -1.28 8.19 -9.44
N TYR A 109 -0.77 7.34 -8.56
CA TYR A 109 -1.59 6.56 -7.63
C TYR A 109 -1.11 6.73 -6.19
N PHE A 110 -2.05 7.02 -5.30
CA PHE A 110 -1.80 7.21 -3.87
C PHE A 110 -2.55 6.16 -3.02
N ASN A 111 -1.77 5.32 -2.35
CA ASN A 111 -2.20 4.39 -1.30
C ASN A 111 -2.00 4.96 0.12
N ASP A 112 -2.12 6.27 0.27
CA ASP A 112 -2.22 7.00 1.52
C ASP A 112 -3.21 8.16 1.32
N ASN A 113 -3.81 8.64 2.40
CA ASN A 113 -4.74 9.77 2.33
C ASN A 113 -4.07 11.11 2.62
N THR A 114 -4.70 12.19 2.14
CA THR A 114 -4.17 13.57 2.27
C THR A 114 -4.15 14.06 3.72
N LYS A 115 -4.97 13.49 4.61
CA LYS A 115 -4.93 13.82 6.04
C LYS A 115 -3.63 13.37 6.70
N ARG A 116 -3.15 12.17 6.35
CA ARG A 116 -1.88 11.63 6.83
C ARG A 116 -0.70 12.20 6.05
N CYS A 117 -0.83 12.27 4.73
CA CYS A 117 0.21 12.68 3.80
C CYS A 117 -0.23 13.96 3.07
N PRO A 118 -0.24 15.14 3.74
CA PRO A 118 -0.76 16.39 3.15
C PRO A 118 0.03 16.85 1.93
N LYS A 119 1.28 16.39 1.74
CA LYS A 119 2.08 16.71 0.56
C LYS A 119 1.53 16.14 -0.74
N ILE A 120 0.65 15.13 -0.67
CA ILE A 120 -0.08 14.62 -1.84
C ILE A 120 -0.78 15.78 -2.55
N THR A 121 -1.39 16.72 -1.81
CA THR A 121 -2.13 17.84 -2.42
C THR A 121 -1.24 18.81 -3.19
N HIS A 122 0.06 18.83 -2.92
CA HIS A 122 1.00 19.68 -3.64
C HIS A 122 1.37 19.13 -5.01
N VAL A 123 1.18 17.83 -5.23
CA VAL A 123 1.59 17.16 -6.48
C VAL A 123 0.41 16.79 -7.37
N ILE A 124 -0.82 16.68 -6.83
CA ILE A 124 -2.04 16.42 -7.61
C ILE A 124 -2.14 17.25 -8.90
N PRO A 125 -1.94 18.59 -8.89
CA PRO A 125 -2.14 19.42 -10.08
C PRO A 125 -1.13 19.18 -11.21
N HIS A 126 -0.07 18.42 -10.95
CA HIS A 126 1.06 18.24 -11.87
C HIS A 126 1.00 16.94 -12.67
N PHE A 127 -0.04 16.12 -12.47
CA PHE A 127 -0.32 14.92 -13.25
C PHE A 127 -1.45 15.16 -14.25
N ASP A 128 -1.58 14.29 -15.26
CA ASP A 128 -2.73 14.29 -16.15
C ASP A 128 -3.91 13.53 -15.53
N GLU A 129 -3.61 12.46 -14.79
CA GLU A 129 -4.59 11.73 -13.99
C GLU A 129 -4.04 11.34 -12.63
N VAL A 130 -4.94 11.30 -11.64
CA VAL A 130 -4.60 10.91 -10.28
C VAL A 130 -5.64 9.95 -9.76
N PHE A 131 -5.17 8.83 -9.23
CA PHE A 131 -5.95 7.82 -8.56
C PHE A 131 -5.65 7.83 -7.05
N SER A 132 -6.68 7.53 -6.25
CA SER A 132 -6.54 7.31 -4.81
C SER A 132 -7.40 6.15 -4.35
N PHE A 133 -6.91 5.43 -3.34
CA PHE A 133 -7.69 4.41 -2.62
C PHE A 133 -8.63 4.99 -1.56
N GLU A 134 -8.61 6.31 -1.36
CA GLU A 134 -9.40 7.01 -0.35
C GLU A 134 -10.55 7.74 -1.03
N ARG A 135 -11.78 7.24 -0.85
CA ARG A 135 -12.98 7.79 -1.51
C ARG A 135 -13.21 9.27 -1.15
N GLU A 136 -12.87 9.66 0.08
CA GLU A 136 -13.01 11.05 0.51
C GLU A 136 -12.05 11.99 -0.23
N ASP A 137 -10.80 11.55 -0.46
CA ASP A 137 -9.84 12.32 -1.26
C ASP A 137 -10.28 12.38 -2.74
N CYS A 138 -10.82 11.28 -3.27
CA CYS A 138 -11.39 11.24 -4.62
C CYS A 138 -12.47 12.30 -4.79
N LYS A 139 -13.43 12.36 -3.86
CA LYS A 139 -14.51 13.36 -3.89
C LYS A 139 -13.96 14.79 -3.71
N LYS A 140 -13.03 14.99 -2.76
CA LYS A 140 -12.54 16.32 -2.39
C LYS A 140 -11.67 16.97 -3.47
N TYR A 141 -10.85 16.19 -4.16
CA TYR A 141 -9.90 16.71 -5.15
C TYR A 141 -10.20 16.25 -6.58
N ASN A 142 -11.41 15.70 -6.82
CA ASN A 142 -11.84 15.17 -8.11
C ASN A 142 -10.87 14.13 -8.69
N LEU A 143 -10.45 13.18 -7.86
CA LEU A 143 -9.54 12.08 -8.25
C LEU A 143 -10.35 10.85 -8.65
N LYS A 144 -9.73 9.98 -9.45
CA LYS A 144 -10.29 8.66 -9.78
C LYS A 144 -10.08 7.70 -8.61
N PHE A 145 -11.03 6.79 -8.39
CA PHE A 145 -10.89 5.77 -7.36
C PHE A 145 -10.18 4.52 -7.90
N ALA A 146 -9.22 4.00 -7.14
CA ALA A 146 -8.66 2.68 -7.34
C ALA A 146 -8.22 2.11 -6.00
N THR A 147 -8.48 0.83 -5.76
CA THR A 147 -8.00 0.15 -4.55
C THR A 147 -6.51 -0.17 -4.64
N ASN A 148 -5.94 -0.76 -3.58
CA ASN A 148 -4.75 -1.61 -3.76
C ASN A 148 -5.14 -2.88 -4.55
N TRP A 149 -4.18 -3.76 -4.79
CA TRP A 149 -4.32 -4.93 -5.67
C TRP A 149 -3.87 -6.22 -4.98
N ILE A 150 -4.34 -7.34 -5.54
CA ILE A 150 -3.88 -8.69 -5.24
C ILE A 150 -2.64 -8.94 -6.10
N TYR A 151 -1.50 -9.13 -5.43
CA TYR A 151 -0.21 -9.42 -6.07
C TYR A 151 0.21 -10.90 -5.95
N ASN A 152 -0.49 -11.67 -5.11
CA ASN A 152 -0.26 -13.10 -4.91
C ASN A 152 -1.61 -13.81 -4.71
N HIS A 153 -1.82 -14.88 -5.47
CA HIS A 153 -3.00 -15.74 -5.36
C HIS A 153 -2.63 -17.24 -5.46
N SER A 154 -1.37 -17.57 -5.18
CA SER A 154 -0.86 -18.95 -5.15
C SER A 154 -1.16 -19.59 -3.80
N ILE A 155 -2.23 -20.39 -3.74
CA ILE A 155 -2.67 -21.08 -2.52
C ILE A 155 -1.74 -22.27 -2.25
N SER A 156 -1.14 -22.34 -1.06
CA SER A 156 -0.03 -23.28 -0.79
C SER A 156 -0.15 -24.11 0.50
N SER A 157 -1.23 -24.01 1.29
CA SER A 157 -1.36 -24.81 2.52
C SER A 157 -2.79 -25.16 2.91
N ASN A 158 -2.99 -26.42 3.32
CA ASN A 158 -4.19 -26.92 3.99
C ASN A 158 -4.02 -27.06 5.52
N LYS A 159 -2.85 -26.71 6.07
CA LYS A 159 -2.54 -26.86 7.50
C LYS A 159 -2.09 -25.54 8.11
N PHE A 160 -2.80 -25.10 9.14
CA PHE A 160 -2.51 -23.85 9.85
C PHE A 160 -1.77 -24.11 11.15
N GLU A 161 -0.71 -23.34 11.42
CA GLU A 161 0.05 -23.37 12.69
C GLU A 161 -0.59 -22.46 13.74
N TYR A 162 -1.26 -21.38 13.31
CA TYR A 162 -1.97 -20.44 14.18
C TYR A 162 -3.26 -19.97 13.52
N LYS A 163 -4.24 -19.56 14.32
CA LYS A 163 -5.53 -19.11 13.78
C LYS A 163 -5.46 -17.71 13.19
N VAL A 164 -4.80 -16.75 13.85
CA VAL A 164 -4.80 -15.33 13.42
C VAL A 164 -3.39 -14.80 13.16
N PHE A 165 -3.20 -14.04 12.08
CA PHE A 165 -1.93 -13.37 11.77
C PHE A 165 -2.06 -11.88 11.45
N ASN A 166 -1.14 -11.07 12.00
CA ASN A 166 -0.94 -9.66 11.62
C ASN A 166 0.52 -9.20 11.77
N ILE A 167 0.92 -8.22 10.97
CA ILE A 167 2.18 -7.48 11.11
C ILE A 167 1.97 -6.00 10.81
N ILE A 168 2.41 -5.12 11.72
CA ILE A 168 2.37 -3.66 11.51
C ILE A 168 3.64 -2.98 11.97
N SER A 169 3.93 -1.78 11.45
CA SER A 169 4.87 -0.86 12.12
C SER A 169 4.21 -0.20 13.33
N LYS A 170 5.00 0.00 14.40
CA LYS A 170 4.56 0.65 15.64
C LYS A 170 3.94 2.02 15.37
N ASP A 171 2.68 2.16 15.75
CA ASP A 171 1.95 3.42 15.81
C ASP A 171 0.80 3.33 16.84
N LYS A 172 -0.17 4.25 16.79
CA LYS A 172 -1.30 4.31 17.74
C LYS A 172 -2.18 3.05 17.74
N ARG A 173 -2.14 2.24 16.68
CA ARG A 173 -2.90 0.98 16.55
C ARG A 173 -2.46 -0.12 17.50
N VAL A 174 -1.26 -0.03 18.06
CA VAL A 174 -0.76 -1.02 19.05
C VAL A 174 -1.75 -1.19 20.21
N SER A 175 -2.37 -0.10 20.68
CA SER A 175 -3.39 -0.18 21.74
C SER A 175 -4.64 -0.96 21.33
N ILE A 176 -5.02 -0.92 20.05
CA ILE A 176 -6.14 -1.68 19.47
C ILE A 176 -5.74 -3.15 19.38
N LEU A 177 -4.53 -3.43 18.87
CA LEU A 177 -3.99 -4.78 18.81
C LEU A 177 -3.93 -5.44 20.18
N SER A 178 -3.55 -4.72 21.24
CA SER A 178 -3.53 -5.29 22.59
C SER A 178 -4.92 -5.72 23.07
N ARG A 179 -5.97 -4.94 22.75
CA ARG A 179 -7.35 -5.33 23.08
C ARG A 179 -7.80 -6.54 22.26
N ILE A 180 -7.43 -6.60 20.98
CA ILE A 180 -7.73 -7.73 20.11
C ILE A 180 -7.02 -9.00 20.60
N ALA A 181 -5.72 -8.91 20.91
CA ALA A 181 -4.92 -10.01 21.46
C ALA A 181 -5.55 -10.56 22.76
N ASN A 182 -5.93 -9.68 23.70
CA ASN A 182 -6.62 -10.10 24.92
C ASN A 182 -7.95 -10.81 24.63
N ASN A 183 -8.74 -10.34 23.65
CA ASN A 183 -9.98 -11.01 23.25
C ASN A 183 -9.72 -12.39 22.64
N LEU A 184 -8.65 -12.54 21.83
CA LEU A 184 -8.23 -13.83 21.28
C LEU A 184 -7.79 -14.81 22.38
N GLU A 185 -7.00 -14.34 23.36
CA GLU A 185 -6.57 -15.15 24.52
C GLU A 185 -7.76 -15.65 25.34
N LEU A 186 -8.70 -14.76 25.66
CA LEU A 186 -9.91 -15.12 26.43
C LEU A 186 -10.77 -16.19 25.73
N ASN A 187 -10.70 -16.26 24.40
CA ASN A 187 -11.42 -17.25 23.59
C ASN A 187 -10.55 -18.46 23.22
N ASN A 188 -9.35 -18.60 23.77
CA ASN A 188 -8.38 -19.66 23.44
C ASN A 188 -8.06 -19.76 21.92
N ILE A 189 -7.99 -18.62 21.24
CA ILE A 189 -7.66 -18.53 19.82
C ILE A 189 -6.17 -18.23 19.69
N SER A 190 -5.40 -19.13 19.06
CA SER A 190 -3.98 -18.91 18.81
C SER A 190 -3.73 -17.81 17.78
N TYR A 191 -2.72 -16.98 18.01
CA TYR A 191 -2.42 -15.86 17.12
C TYR A 191 -0.93 -15.59 17.05
N ASN A 192 -0.54 -14.89 15.98
CA ASN A 192 0.81 -14.36 15.81
C ASN A 192 0.71 -12.91 15.33
N ILE A 193 1.05 -11.95 16.19
CA ILE A 193 0.93 -10.52 15.92
C ILE A 193 2.31 -9.88 16.12
N PHE A 194 2.87 -9.35 15.03
CA PHE A 194 4.16 -8.67 15.03
C PHE A 194 4.00 -7.15 14.98
N VAL A 195 4.78 -6.45 15.81
CA VAL A 195 4.92 -4.99 15.77
C VAL A 195 6.38 -4.61 15.52
N TYR A 196 6.65 -4.03 14.35
CA TYR A 196 7.97 -3.50 14.02
C TYR A 196 8.25 -2.20 14.78
N ASP A 197 9.28 -2.21 15.63
CA ASP A 197 9.83 -1.05 16.33
C ASP A 197 11.37 -1.07 16.29
N LYS A 198 11.95 -0.13 15.55
CA LYS A 198 13.41 0.03 15.44
C LYS A 198 14.09 0.26 16.80
N ASN A 199 13.40 0.88 17.76
CA ASN A 199 13.97 1.30 19.04
C ASN A 199 13.58 0.35 20.19
N CYS A 200 13.18 -0.89 19.88
CA CYS A 200 12.56 -1.82 20.82
C CYS A 200 13.29 -1.87 22.18
N LYS A 201 12.63 -1.36 23.23
CA LYS A 201 13.06 -1.49 24.64
C LYS A 201 11.90 -2.12 25.42
N LYS A 202 12.03 -3.43 25.68
CA LYS A 202 11.13 -4.34 26.45
C LYS A 202 9.80 -4.77 25.79
N LYS A 203 9.46 -6.04 26.06
CA LYS A 203 8.32 -6.83 25.57
C LYS A 203 7.08 -6.58 26.42
N THR A 204 5.90 -6.47 25.80
CA THR A 204 4.62 -6.77 26.45
C THR A 204 4.29 -8.25 26.22
N SER A 205 3.54 -8.90 27.12
CA SER A 205 3.31 -10.35 27.07
C SER A 205 2.45 -10.83 25.89
N THR A 206 1.59 -9.98 25.32
CA THR A 206 0.56 -10.40 24.35
C THR A 206 0.85 -10.05 22.88
N ILE A 207 1.92 -9.31 22.59
CA ILE A 207 2.28 -8.93 21.21
C ILE A 207 3.79 -9.03 21.06
N GLU A 208 4.24 -9.61 19.95
CA GLU A 208 5.65 -9.74 19.65
C GLU A 208 6.20 -8.48 18.96
N TYR A 209 7.23 -7.88 19.56
CA TYR A 209 7.93 -6.75 18.96
C TYR A 209 9.17 -7.23 18.21
N ILE A 210 9.28 -6.83 16.95
CA ILE A 210 10.41 -7.12 16.08
C ILE A 210 11.19 -5.83 15.79
N ASN A 211 12.51 -5.91 15.66
CA ASN A 211 13.37 -4.77 15.34
C ASN A 211 14.03 -4.87 13.96
N LYS A 212 13.85 -6.01 13.28
CA LYS A 212 14.27 -6.24 11.90
C LYS A 212 13.04 -6.24 10.99
N HIS A 213 13.24 -5.71 9.79
CA HIS A 213 12.24 -5.78 8.74
C HIS A 213 12.08 -7.24 8.28
N ILE A 214 10.85 -7.70 8.12
CA ILE A 214 10.54 -9.03 7.57
C ILE A 214 10.21 -8.85 6.08
N PRO A 215 10.98 -9.46 5.16
CA PRO A 215 10.72 -9.43 3.72
C PRO A 215 9.31 -9.93 3.37
N LEU A 216 8.76 -9.46 2.24
CA LEU A 216 7.42 -9.82 1.79
C LEU A 216 7.23 -11.34 1.57
N SER A 217 8.29 -12.04 1.14
CA SER A 217 8.29 -13.49 0.99
C SER A 217 8.08 -14.21 2.32
N GLU A 218 8.79 -13.80 3.38
CA GLU A 218 8.62 -14.37 4.72
C GLU A 218 7.23 -14.01 5.30
N VAL A 219 6.74 -12.78 5.08
CA VAL A 219 5.36 -12.40 5.46
C VAL A 219 4.34 -13.34 4.79
N THR A 220 4.56 -13.69 3.53
CA THR A 220 3.71 -14.63 2.78
C THR A 220 3.71 -16.03 3.41
N GLU A 221 4.84 -16.50 3.94
CA GLU A 221 4.91 -17.76 4.68
C GLU A 221 4.10 -17.70 5.98
N TYR A 222 4.11 -16.57 6.70
CA TYR A 222 3.26 -16.40 7.88
C TYR A 222 1.76 -16.38 7.52
N ILE A 223 1.40 -15.76 6.39
CA ILE A 223 0.03 -15.77 5.88
C ILE A 223 -0.41 -17.20 5.54
N ASN A 224 0.42 -17.98 4.83
CA ASN A 224 0.06 -19.33 4.43
C ASN A 224 -0.18 -20.26 5.63
N ARG A 225 0.58 -20.06 6.71
CA ARG A 225 0.47 -20.81 7.97
C ARG A 225 -0.62 -20.31 8.92
N SER A 226 -1.36 -19.25 8.57
CA SER A 226 -2.52 -18.77 9.33
C SER A 226 -3.85 -19.13 8.68
N GLN A 227 -4.88 -19.35 9.51
CA GLN A 227 -6.25 -19.58 9.04
C GLN A 227 -6.93 -18.26 8.62
N VAL A 228 -6.75 -17.21 9.43
CA VAL A 228 -7.43 -15.92 9.33
C VAL A 228 -6.42 -14.79 9.42
N LEU A 229 -6.63 -13.75 8.61
CA LEU A 229 -5.83 -12.55 8.63
C LEU A 229 -6.50 -11.47 9.47
N LEU A 230 -5.70 -10.68 10.19
CA LEU A 230 -6.18 -9.52 10.94
C LEU A 230 -5.66 -8.23 10.29
N ASP A 231 -6.56 -7.30 9.99
CA ASP A 231 -6.27 -5.95 9.51
C ASP A 231 -6.74 -4.91 10.52
N VAL A 232 -5.88 -3.93 10.83
CA VAL A 232 -6.25 -2.78 11.67
C VAL A 232 -5.88 -1.51 10.92
N ASN A 233 -6.90 -0.82 10.42
CA ASN A 233 -6.71 0.44 9.69
C ASN A 233 -6.30 1.57 10.63
N ARG A 234 -5.62 2.57 10.09
CA ARG A 234 -5.28 3.77 10.85
C ARG A 234 -6.52 4.64 11.04
N LYS A 235 -6.60 5.33 12.18
CA LYS A 235 -7.68 6.29 12.45
C LYS A 235 -7.80 7.31 11.31
N GLY A 236 -8.97 7.38 10.69
CA GLY A 236 -9.26 8.28 9.58
C GLY A 236 -8.79 7.79 8.20
N GLN A 237 -8.41 6.53 8.07
CA GLN A 237 -8.21 5.86 6.78
C GLN A 237 -9.41 4.96 6.49
N LYS A 238 -10.03 5.11 5.32
CA LYS A 238 -11.07 4.19 4.83
C LYS A 238 -10.55 3.30 3.70
N GLY A 239 -9.56 3.77 2.93
CA GLY A 239 -8.88 2.95 1.93
C GLY A 239 -8.35 1.61 2.50
N LEU A 240 -8.60 0.52 1.79
CA LEU A 240 -8.26 -0.84 2.21
C LEU A 240 -6.76 -1.11 2.10
N THR A 241 -6.19 -1.74 3.14
CA THR A 241 -4.76 -2.08 3.18
C THR A 241 -4.44 -3.28 2.29
N PHE A 242 -3.16 -3.56 2.03
CA PHE A 242 -2.74 -4.77 1.32
C PHE A 242 -3.15 -6.07 2.06
N ARG A 243 -3.32 -6.04 3.38
CA ARG A 243 -3.78 -7.19 4.18
C ARG A 243 -5.15 -7.71 3.74
N VAL A 244 -6.02 -6.81 3.27
CA VAL A 244 -7.32 -7.20 2.70
C VAL A 244 -7.14 -7.95 1.39
N PHE A 245 -6.28 -7.45 0.50
CA PHE A 245 -6.03 -8.09 -0.81
C PHE A 245 -5.20 -9.37 -0.70
N GLU A 246 -4.31 -9.46 0.28
CA GLU A 246 -3.63 -10.72 0.67
C GLU A 246 -4.67 -11.78 1.11
N SER A 247 -5.66 -11.38 1.93
CA SER A 247 -6.74 -12.27 2.36
C SER A 247 -7.56 -12.78 1.18
N ILE A 248 -7.98 -11.89 0.28
CA ILE A 248 -8.76 -12.26 -0.90
C ILE A 248 -7.95 -13.17 -1.83
N GLY A 249 -6.71 -12.78 -2.16
CA GLY A 249 -5.83 -13.51 -3.08
C GLY A 249 -5.55 -14.94 -2.61
N LEU A 250 -5.32 -15.11 -1.31
CA LEU A 250 -4.95 -16.40 -0.70
C LEU A 250 -6.16 -17.12 -0.07
N GLN A 251 -7.38 -16.65 -0.35
CA GLN A 251 -8.64 -17.22 0.15
C GLN A 251 -8.65 -17.44 1.67
N LYS A 252 -8.13 -16.45 2.40
CA LYS A 252 -8.15 -16.40 3.87
C LYS A 252 -9.32 -15.54 4.32
N LYS A 253 -9.97 -15.96 5.41
CA LYS A 253 -10.90 -15.06 6.11
C LYS A 253 -10.16 -13.85 6.68
N LEU A 254 -10.90 -12.77 6.90
CA LEU A 254 -10.39 -11.50 7.38
C LEU A 254 -11.16 -11.05 8.62
N ILE A 255 -10.43 -10.63 9.65
CA ILE A 255 -10.95 -9.80 10.75
C ILE A 255 -10.44 -8.39 10.51
N THR A 256 -11.31 -7.37 10.52
CA THR A 256 -10.89 -5.99 10.28
C THR A 256 -11.61 -4.97 11.15
N THR A 257 -10.92 -3.88 11.50
CA THR A 257 -11.53 -2.68 12.09
C THR A 257 -12.02 -1.68 11.05
N ASN A 258 -11.78 -1.93 9.75
CA ASN A 258 -12.18 -1.02 8.70
C ASN A 258 -13.64 -1.26 8.29
N SER A 259 -14.56 -0.49 8.87
CA SER A 259 -15.99 -0.60 8.59
C SER A 259 -16.39 -0.22 7.17
N ASP A 260 -15.53 0.47 6.40
CA ASP A 260 -15.84 0.81 5.00
C ASP A 260 -15.86 -0.41 4.08
N ILE A 261 -15.26 -1.53 4.51
CA ILE A 261 -15.15 -2.76 3.71
C ILE A 261 -16.51 -3.34 3.29
N ILE A 262 -17.58 -3.06 4.04
CA ILE A 262 -18.94 -3.52 3.73
C ILE A 262 -19.48 -2.92 2.42
N ASN A 263 -18.88 -1.83 1.93
CA ASN A 263 -19.29 -1.13 0.72
C ASN A 263 -18.60 -1.67 -0.55
N TYR A 264 -17.84 -2.75 -0.45
CA TYR A 264 -17.12 -3.36 -1.58
C TYR A 264 -17.88 -4.59 -2.09
N ASP A 265 -17.86 -4.80 -3.41
CA ASP A 265 -18.63 -5.85 -4.09
C ASP A 265 -18.18 -7.28 -3.75
N PHE A 266 -17.00 -7.45 -3.14
CA PHE A 266 -16.53 -8.72 -2.60
C PHE A 266 -16.91 -8.97 -1.14
N TYR A 267 -17.58 -8.04 -0.46
CA TYR A 267 -17.92 -8.21 0.95
C TYR A 267 -18.82 -9.42 1.15
N ASN A 268 -18.38 -10.32 2.03
CA ASN A 268 -19.14 -11.48 2.46
C ASN A 268 -18.92 -11.66 3.97
N PRO A 269 -19.97 -11.61 4.82
CA PRO A 269 -19.83 -11.78 6.27
C PRO A 269 -19.29 -13.16 6.69
N ASN A 270 -19.43 -14.19 5.85
CA ASN A 270 -18.80 -15.50 6.10
C ASN A 270 -17.27 -15.44 5.97
N ASN A 271 -16.76 -14.53 5.14
CA ASN A 271 -15.32 -14.34 4.93
C ASN A 271 -14.73 -13.20 5.75
N ILE A 272 -15.53 -12.17 6.08
CA ILE A 272 -15.05 -10.90 6.61
C ILE A 272 -15.83 -10.53 7.87
N LEU A 273 -15.14 -10.56 9.01
CA LEU A 273 -15.65 -10.09 10.29
C LEU A 273 -15.19 -8.65 10.54
N VAL A 274 -16.13 -7.71 10.60
CA VAL A 274 -15.88 -6.32 11.00
C VAL A 274 -16.05 -6.20 12.51
N ILE A 275 -15.03 -5.68 13.22
CA ILE A 275 -15.03 -5.54 14.68
C ILE A 275 -14.90 -4.08 15.14
N ASP A 276 -15.44 -3.78 16.32
CA ASP A 276 -15.26 -2.50 17.00
C ASP A 276 -13.85 -2.41 17.63
N GLU A 277 -13.08 -1.38 17.29
CA GLU A 277 -11.73 -1.16 17.81
C GLU A 277 -11.67 -0.91 19.33
N LYS A 278 -12.76 -0.45 19.95
CA LYS A 278 -12.88 -0.15 21.38
C LYS A 278 -13.31 -1.38 22.17
N LYS A 279 -14.19 -2.20 21.60
CA LYS A 279 -14.73 -3.42 22.21
C LYS A 279 -14.69 -4.58 21.21
N PRO A 280 -13.49 -5.09 20.87
CA PRO A 280 -13.36 -6.17 19.91
C PRO A 280 -14.06 -7.42 20.44
N ASN A 281 -14.82 -8.08 19.57
CA ASN A 281 -15.49 -9.34 19.84
C ASN A 281 -15.28 -10.28 18.66
N ILE A 282 -14.45 -11.31 18.85
CA ILE A 282 -14.13 -12.28 17.82
C ILE A 282 -14.68 -13.64 18.28
N PRO A 283 -15.86 -14.07 17.77
CA PRO A 283 -16.48 -15.30 18.23
C PRO A 283 -15.70 -16.53 17.70
N PRO A 284 -15.53 -17.59 18.52
CA PRO A 284 -14.91 -18.84 18.06
C PRO A 284 -15.57 -19.44 16.82
N SER A 285 -16.89 -19.26 16.65
CA SER A 285 -17.66 -19.72 15.50
C SER A 285 -17.20 -19.15 14.16
N PHE A 286 -16.51 -18.00 14.14
CA PHE A 286 -15.97 -17.45 12.90
C PHE A 286 -14.87 -18.35 12.28
N PHE A 287 -14.22 -19.19 13.10
CA PHE A 287 -13.19 -20.13 12.68
C PHE A 287 -13.74 -21.52 12.31
N GLU A 288 -15.04 -21.75 12.49
CA GLU A 288 -15.68 -23.06 12.28
C GLU A 288 -16.19 -23.26 10.86
N THR A 289 -16.34 -22.18 10.08
CA THR A 289 -16.71 -22.25 8.66
C THR A 289 -15.51 -22.03 7.76
N GLU A 290 -15.56 -22.57 6.54
CA GLU A 290 -14.54 -22.37 5.52
C GLU A 290 -14.69 -21.02 4.80
N TYR A 291 -13.69 -20.64 4.01
CA TYR A 291 -13.76 -19.47 3.14
C TYR A 291 -14.69 -19.74 1.94
N GLU A 292 -15.58 -18.81 1.64
CA GLU A 292 -16.47 -18.85 0.48
C GLU A 292 -15.83 -18.13 -0.70
N LYS A 293 -15.55 -18.85 -1.80
CA LYS A 293 -14.89 -18.28 -2.97
C LYS A 293 -15.67 -17.09 -3.55
N ILE A 294 -14.98 -15.96 -3.76
CA ILE A 294 -15.55 -14.79 -4.44
C ILE A 294 -15.74 -15.10 -5.94
N PRO A 295 -16.82 -14.64 -6.59
CA PRO A 295 -17.01 -14.80 -8.02
C PRO A 295 -15.82 -14.31 -8.85
N ASP A 296 -15.39 -15.08 -9.85
CA ASP A 296 -14.16 -14.82 -10.61
C ASP A 296 -14.17 -13.42 -11.28
N ALA A 297 -15.33 -12.95 -11.74
CA ALA A 297 -15.49 -11.63 -12.32
C ALA A 297 -15.24 -10.49 -11.31
N ILE A 298 -15.61 -10.69 -10.03
CA ILE A 298 -15.32 -9.73 -8.95
C ILE A 298 -13.84 -9.82 -8.58
N PHE A 299 -13.32 -11.05 -8.41
CA PHE A 299 -11.93 -11.30 -8.08
C PHE A 299 -10.97 -10.63 -9.08
N ARG A 300 -11.24 -10.76 -10.38
CA ARG A 300 -10.44 -10.17 -11.47
C ARG A 300 -10.29 -8.66 -11.35
N LYS A 301 -11.30 -7.92 -10.86
CA LYS A 301 -11.22 -6.46 -10.67
C LYS A 301 -10.11 -6.05 -9.71
N TYR A 302 -9.80 -6.92 -8.75
CA TYR A 302 -8.82 -6.66 -7.69
C TYR A 302 -7.48 -7.33 -7.94
N THR A 303 -7.33 -8.16 -8.96
CA THR A 303 -6.00 -8.62 -9.37
C THR A 303 -5.20 -7.46 -9.91
N LEU A 304 -3.88 -7.62 -9.91
CA LEU A 304 -3.00 -6.61 -10.45
C LEU A 304 -3.27 -6.33 -11.93
N GLU A 305 -3.70 -7.32 -12.72
CA GLU A 305 -4.13 -7.11 -14.10
C GLU A 305 -5.37 -6.22 -14.19
N GLY A 306 -6.41 -6.49 -13.39
CA GLY A 306 -7.62 -5.64 -13.38
C GLY A 306 -7.34 -4.24 -12.85
N TRP A 307 -6.42 -4.11 -11.89
CA TRP A 307 -5.94 -2.82 -11.42
C TRP A 307 -5.19 -2.04 -12.51
N ILE A 308 -4.31 -2.70 -13.26
CA ILE A 308 -3.59 -2.10 -14.40
C ILE A 308 -4.58 -1.66 -15.49
N GLU A 309 -5.58 -2.47 -15.81
CA GLU A 309 -6.61 -2.12 -16.78
C GLU A 309 -7.36 -0.85 -16.35
N ASN A 310 -7.72 -0.74 -15.06
CA ASN A 310 -8.38 0.43 -14.50
C ASN A 310 -7.48 1.68 -14.45
N VAL A 311 -6.24 1.56 -14.02
CA VAL A 311 -5.36 2.71 -13.73
C VAL A 311 -4.52 3.14 -14.94
N VAL A 312 -4.10 2.19 -15.78
CA VAL A 312 -3.19 2.46 -16.91
C VAL A 312 -3.96 2.51 -18.23
N HIS A 313 -4.86 1.56 -18.50
CA HIS A 313 -5.47 1.41 -19.84
C HIS A 313 -6.75 2.24 -20.01
N ASN A 314 -7.68 2.23 -19.05
CA ASN A 314 -8.90 3.06 -19.06
C ASN A 314 -8.61 4.57 -19.01
N SER A 315 -7.36 4.91 -18.75
CA SER A 315 -6.83 6.26 -18.75
C SER A 315 -6.37 6.72 -20.14
N THR A 316 -6.27 5.85 -21.13
CA THR A 316 -5.82 6.26 -22.48
C THR A 316 -7.03 6.71 -23.30
N PRO A 317 -7.04 7.92 -23.90
CA PRO A 317 -8.04 8.21 -24.91
C PRO A 317 -7.82 7.22 -26.05
N ILE A 318 -8.86 6.48 -26.41
CA ILE A 318 -8.92 5.76 -27.68
C ILE A 318 -8.80 6.84 -28.76
N ILE A 319 -7.67 6.85 -29.47
CA ILE A 319 -7.41 7.77 -30.58
C ILE A 319 -8.37 7.47 -31.72
#